data_AF-A0A662KEU7-F1
#
_entry.id   AF-A0A662KEU7-F1
#
_cell.length_a   1.000
_cell.length_b   1.000
_cell.length_c   1.000
_cell.angle_alpha   90.00
_cell.angle_beta   90.00
_cell.angle_gamma   90.00
#
_symmetry.space_group_name_H-M   'P 1'
#
loop_
_entity.id
_entity.type
_entity.pdbx_description
1 polymer ?
#
loop_
_entity_poly.entity_id
_entity_poly.type
_entity_poly.pdbx_seq_one_letter_code
_entity_poly.pdbx_strand_id
1 'polypeptide(L)'
;MNKKKDLILITLGSIAYITAVVSLLLFLSKGSHLDLTIAFSISMIPLIVILVAAFSYGLKFKSPFMQLEYLPVDSVMGGMETIDEEKAVRDAEKLMEERDLDFLGVINRDGYLTGVFTQMDALQARRKRKINTKLKKVMSKDLIFVNKGDNVIDALRKMIESGHSRLPVVDGKKPIGLVRSIDIGNLLKKIGKS
;
A
#
# COMPACT_ATOMS: atom_id res chain seq x y z
N MET A 1 -18.56 14.30 19.56
CA MET A 1 -18.33 13.40 20.71
C MET A 1 -16.83 13.15 20.85
N ASN A 2 -16.21 13.54 21.96
CA ASN A 2 -14.76 13.70 22.08
C ASN A 2 -14.10 12.38 22.51
N LYS A 3 -13.78 11.52 21.52
CA LYS A 3 -13.22 10.16 21.70
C LYS A 3 -12.04 10.06 22.67
N LYS A 4 -11.23 11.11 22.82
CA LYS A 4 -10.12 11.14 23.80
C LYS A 4 -10.60 11.14 25.25
N LYS A 5 -11.69 11.87 25.54
CA LYS A 5 -12.27 11.93 26.88
C LYS A 5 -12.90 10.59 27.26
N ASP A 6 -13.58 9.95 26.31
CA ASP A 6 -14.22 8.65 26.52
C ASP A 6 -13.18 7.55 26.80
N LEU A 7 -12.04 7.56 26.08
CA LEU A 7 -10.96 6.60 26.32
C LEU A 7 -10.29 6.78 27.69
N ILE A 8 -10.03 8.03 28.10
CA ILE A 8 -9.46 8.34 29.41
C ILE A 8 -10.41 7.93 30.55
N LEU A 9 -11.71 8.13 30.38
CA LEU A 9 -12.70 7.75 31.37
C LEU A 9 -12.79 6.23 31.52
N ILE A 10 -12.72 5.48 30.41
CA ILE A 10 -12.73 4.01 30.42
C ILE A 10 -11.45 3.47 31.07
N THR A 11 -10.28 4.02 30.78
CA THR A 11 -9.02 3.54 31.38
C THR A 11 -8.95 3.85 32.87
N LEU A 12 -9.36 5.04 33.30
CA LEU A 12 -9.45 5.40 34.71
C LEU A 12 -10.46 4.53 35.45
N GLY A 13 -11.64 4.28 34.86
CA GLY A 13 -12.63 3.37 35.42
C GLY A 13 -12.12 1.93 35.56
N SER A 14 -11.34 1.46 34.59
CA SER A 14 -10.72 0.12 34.64
C SER A 14 -9.68 0.02 35.76
N ILE A 15 -8.83 1.03 35.92
CA ILE A 15 -7.82 1.08 36.98
C ILE A 15 -8.50 1.10 38.36
N ALA A 16 -9.52 1.95 38.54
CA ALA A 16 -10.27 2.05 39.79
C ALA A 16 -11.00 0.74 40.15
N TYR A 17 -11.52 0.03 39.14
CA TYR A 17 -12.14 -1.28 39.34
C TYR A 17 -11.11 -2.32 39.78
N ILE A 18 -9.96 -2.40 39.10
CA ILE A 18 -8.89 -3.36 39.44
C ILE A 18 -8.38 -3.10 40.86
N THR A 19 -8.14 -1.84 41.25
CA THR A 19 -7.68 -1.51 42.60
C THR A 19 -8.71 -1.87 43.67
N ALA A 20 -9.99 -1.59 43.44
CA ALA A 20 -11.06 -1.97 44.36
C ALA A 20 -11.17 -3.49 44.55
N VAL A 21 -11.10 -4.25 43.45
CA VAL A 21 -11.14 -5.72 43.48
C VAL A 21 -9.93 -6.29 44.21
N VAL A 22 -8.72 -5.82 43.92
CA VAL A 22 -7.49 -6.27 44.60
C VAL A 22 -7.54 -5.95 46.10
N SER A 23 -7.95 -4.75 46.49
CA SER A 23 -8.09 -4.37 47.90
C SER A 23 -9.13 -5.22 48.62
N LEU A 24 -10.26 -5.53 47.99
CA LEU A 24 -11.28 -6.41 48.57
C LEU A 24 -10.79 -7.85 48.75
N LEU A 25 -10.05 -8.40 47.77
CA LEU A 25 -9.48 -9.74 47.86
C LEU A 25 -8.42 -9.85 48.96
N LEU A 26 -7.55 -8.83 49.10
CA LEU A 26 -6.58 -8.76 50.19
C LEU A 26 -7.27 -8.65 51.56
N PHE A 27 -8.38 -7.93 51.65
CA PHE A 27 -9.17 -7.81 52.87
C PHE A 27 -9.82 -9.15 53.26
N LEU A 28 -10.43 -9.85 52.30
CA LEU A 28 -11.06 -11.16 52.54
C LEU A 28 -10.03 -12.27 52.84
N SER A 29 -8.84 -12.18 52.26
CA SER A 29 -7.73 -13.10 52.53
C SER A 29 -7.19 -13.00 53.97
N LYS A 30 -7.29 -11.83 54.64
CA LYS A 30 -6.84 -11.67 56.02
C LYS A 30 -7.65 -12.48 57.06
N GLY A 31 -8.84 -12.98 56.71
CA GLY A 31 -9.74 -13.67 57.65
C GLY A 31 -10.12 -15.11 57.27
N SER A 32 -9.59 -15.67 56.18
CA SER A 32 -10.00 -16.99 55.67
C SER A 32 -8.82 -17.78 55.10
N HIS A 33 -8.88 -19.12 55.17
CA HIS A 33 -7.93 -20.04 54.51
C HIS A 33 -8.11 -20.07 52.97
N LEU A 34 -8.43 -18.92 52.36
CA LEU A 34 -8.63 -18.83 50.92
C LEU A 34 -7.29 -18.99 50.20
N ASP A 35 -7.22 -19.95 49.29
CA ASP A 35 -6.07 -20.12 48.42
C ASP A 35 -5.95 -18.92 47.47
N LEU A 36 -4.83 -18.20 47.61
CA LEU A 36 -4.53 -16.99 46.85
C LEU A 36 -4.56 -17.23 45.33
N THR A 37 -4.32 -18.47 44.89
CA THR A 37 -4.38 -18.90 43.49
C THR A 37 -5.81 -18.82 42.93
N ILE A 38 -6.81 -19.18 43.74
CA ILE A 38 -8.22 -19.14 43.35
C ILE A 38 -8.69 -17.69 43.30
N ALA A 39 -8.29 -16.88 44.27
CA ALA A 39 -8.61 -15.44 44.30
C ALA A 39 -8.03 -14.70 43.07
N PHE A 40 -6.81 -15.02 42.66
CA PHE A 40 -6.18 -14.45 41.47
C PHE A 40 -6.85 -14.91 40.16
N SER A 41 -7.29 -16.17 40.10
CA SER A 41 -7.99 -16.70 38.93
C SER A 41 -9.34 -16.01 38.72
N ILE A 42 -10.07 -15.74 39.80
CA ILE A 42 -11.38 -15.05 39.76
C ILE A 42 -11.20 -13.58 39.36
N SER A 43 -10.13 -12.91 39.79
CA SER A 43 -9.87 -11.50 39.46
C SER A 43 -9.43 -11.28 38.01
N MET A 44 -8.90 -12.30 37.34
CA MET A 44 -8.56 -12.25 35.91
C MET A 44 -9.78 -12.29 34.98
N ILE A 45 -10.91 -12.85 35.43
CA ILE A 45 -12.11 -13.01 34.60
C ILE A 45 -12.65 -11.64 34.14
N PRO A 46 -12.85 -10.63 35.02
CA PRO A 46 -13.22 -9.28 34.58
C PRO A 46 -12.21 -8.63 33.64
N LEU A 47 -10.90 -8.86 33.85
CA LEU A 47 -9.85 -8.31 32.98
C LEU A 47 -9.94 -8.87 31.56
N ILE A 48 -10.14 -10.19 31.44
CA ILE A 48 -10.35 -10.87 30.16
C ILE A 48 -11.66 -10.40 29.51
N VAL A 49 -12.74 -10.23 30.28
CA VAL A 49 -14.01 -9.71 29.77
C VAL A 49 -13.84 -8.27 29.28
N ILE A 50 -13.10 -7.41 29.98
CA ILE A 50 -12.79 -6.04 29.52
C ILE A 50 -11.90 -6.07 28.28
N LEU A 51 -10.92 -6.98 28.21
CA LEU A 51 -10.05 -7.14 27.04
C LEU A 51 -10.84 -7.59 25.79
N VAL A 52 -11.70 -8.60 25.96
CA VAL A 52 -12.60 -9.11 24.91
C VAL A 52 -13.64 -8.05 24.55
N ALA A 53 -14.20 -7.34 25.52
CA ALA A 53 -15.10 -6.22 25.29
C ALA A 53 -14.38 -5.10 24.53
N ALA A 54 -13.15 -4.74 24.87
CA ALA A 54 -12.37 -3.74 24.15
C ALA A 54 -12.12 -4.15 22.68
N PHE A 55 -11.90 -5.45 22.44
CA PHE A 55 -11.79 -6.01 21.09
C PHE A 55 -13.16 -6.05 20.35
N SER A 56 -14.23 -6.43 21.05
CA SER A 56 -15.61 -6.59 20.57
C SER A 56 -16.34 -5.27 20.31
N TYR A 57 -16.13 -4.26 21.15
CA TYR A 57 -16.70 -2.90 21.00
C TYR A 57 -16.08 -2.14 19.83
N GLY A 58 -15.20 -2.78 19.05
CA GLY A 58 -14.50 -2.13 17.99
C GLY A 58 -13.60 -1.07 18.60
N LEU A 59 -12.50 -1.51 19.20
CA LEU A 59 -11.22 -1.02 18.70
C LEU A 59 -11.22 -1.26 17.18
N LYS A 60 -11.95 -0.40 16.46
CA LYS A 60 -11.53 0.11 15.18
C LYS A 60 -10.21 0.78 15.50
N PHE A 61 -9.15 -0.01 15.67
CA PHE A 61 -7.90 0.30 15.04
C PHE A 61 -8.30 0.50 13.58
N LYS A 62 -8.75 1.72 13.25
CA LYS A 62 -8.60 2.30 11.92
C LYS A 62 -7.09 2.41 11.77
N SER A 63 -6.43 1.26 11.67
CA SER A 63 -5.09 1.18 11.22
C SER A 63 -5.21 1.66 9.78
N PRO A 64 -4.67 2.84 9.43
CA PRO A 64 -4.68 3.29 8.04
C PRO A 64 -4.13 2.20 7.09
N PHE A 65 -3.29 1.32 7.63
CA PHE A 65 -2.73 0.14 6.98
C PHE A 65 -3.76 -0.90 6.50
N MET A 66 -4.90 -1.09 7.17
CA MET A 66 -5.88 -2.12 6.76
C MET A 66 -6.75 -1.68 5.56
N GLN A 67 -6.89 -0.36 5.34
CA GLN A 67 -7.55 0.17 4.13
C GLN A 67 -6.63 0.11 2.90
N LEU A 68 -5.32 0.19 3.11
CA LEU A 68 -4.32 0.08 2.05
C LEU A 68 -4.21 -1.35 1.50
N GLU A 69 -4.55 -2.35 2.32
CA GLU A 69 -4.52 -3.75 1.93
C GLU A 69 -5.58 -4.13 0.87
N TYR A 70 -6.56 -3.26 0.62
CA TYR A 70 -7.61 -3.48 -0.36
C TYR A 70 -7.70 -2.39 -1.43
N LEU A 71 -6.71 -1.49 -1.49
CA LEU A 71 -6.75 -0.41 -2.46
C LEU A 71 -6.22 -0.90 -3.82
N PRO A 72 -7.07 -0.98 -4.87
CA PRO A 72 -6.63 -1.43 -6.17
C PRO A 72 -5.75 -0.37 -6.84
N VAL A 73 -4.79 -0.83 -7.64
CA VAL A 73 -3.84 0.03 -8.36
C VAL A 73 -4.54 1.03 -9.29
N ASP A 74 -5.66 0.64 -9.91
CA ASP A 74 -6.41 1.51 -10.83
C ASP A 74 -6.95 2.79 -10.17
N SER A 75 -7.15 2.80 -8.86
CA SER A 75 -7.58 3.97 -8.10
C SER A 75 -6.50 5.04 -7.92
N VAL A 76 -5.23 4.68 -8.16
CA VAL A 76 -4.06 5.55 -7.97
C VAL A 76 -3.31 5.80 -9.28
N MET A 77 -3.53 4.99 -10.30
CA MET A 77 -2.83 5.10 -11.57
C MET A 77 -3.11 6.42 -12.29
N GLY A 78 -2.09 6.93 -12.98
CA GLY A 78 -2.25 7.97 -13.99
C GLY A 78 -2.44 7.38 -15.39
N GLY A 79 -2.71 8.26 -16.35
CA GLY A 79 -2.69 7.89 -17.76
C GLY A 79 -1.30 7.43 -18.20
N MET A 80 -1.25 6.50 -19.14
CA MET A 80 -0.02 6.08 -19.79
C MET A 80 -0.13 6.30 -21.29
N GLU A 81 0.87 6.97 -21.85
CA GLU A 81 0.99 7.11 -23.29
C GLU A 81 1.69 5.89 -23.89
N THR A 82 1.23 5.50 -25.07
CA THR A 82 1.73 4.31 -25.76
C THR A 82 2.18 4.61 -27.18
N ILE A 83 3.12 3.80 -27.67
CA ILE A 83 3.66 3.91 -29.01
C ILE A 83 3.83 2.54 -29.65
N ASP A 84 3.57 2.45 -30.95
CA ASP A 84 3.69 1.20 -31.71
C ASP A 84 5.16 0.74 -31.83
N GLU A 85 5.41 -0.55 -31.64
CA GLU A 85 6.74 -1.15 -31.60
C GLU A 85 7.52 -1.07 -32.95
N GLU A 86 6.83 -0.80 -34.06
CA GLU A 86 7.41 -0.60 -35.38
C GLU A 86 7.88 0.84 -35.63
N LYS A 87 7.49 1.81 -34.77
CA LYS A 87 7.97 3.20 -34.84
C LYS A 87 9.46 3.29 -34.51
N ALA A 88 10.11 4.34 -34.99
CA ALA A 88 11.52 4.58 -34.73
C ALA A 88 11.72 5.31 -33.40
N VAL A 89 12.94 5.20 -32.84
CA VAL A 89 13.31 5.93 -31.61
C VAL A 89 13.07 7.44 -31.73
N ARG A 90 13.38 8.05 -32.88
CA ARG A 90 13.10 9.47 -33.12
C ARG A 90 11.62 9.84 -32.95
N ASP A 91 10.71 8.92 -33.29
CA ASP A 91 9.28 9.16 -33.19
C ASP A 91 8.85 9.11 -31.71
N ALA A 92 9.46 8.21 -30.93
CA ALA A 92 9.27 8.15 -29.48
C ALA A 92 9.84 9.38 -28.76
N GLU A 93 11.06 9.81 -29.11
CA GLU A 93 11.66 11.03 -28.56
C GLU A 93 10.81 12.26 -28.87
N LYS A 94 10.32 12.38 -30.11
CA LYS A 94 9.42 13.46 -30.50
C LYS A 94 8.12 13.44 -29.68
N LEU A 95 7.50 12.27 -29.53
CA LEU A 95 6.29 12.13 -28.71
C LEU A 95 6.55 12.49 -27.24
N MET A 96 7.70 12.07 -26.69
CA MET A 96 8.13 12.41 -25.33
C MET A 96 8.30 13.92 -25.16
N GLU A 97 8.92 14.61 -26.12
CA GLU A 97 9.12 16.06 -26.09
C GLU A 97 7.80 16.83 -26.24
N GLU A 98 6.94 16.43 -27.19
CA GLU A 98 5.66 17.10 -27.45
C GLU A 98 4.66 16.99 -26.29
N ARG A 99 4.78 15.95 -25.48
CA ARG A 99 3.83 15.62 -24.40
C ARG A 99 4.45 15.70 -23.00
N ASP A 100 5.71 16.14 -22.90
CA ASP A 100 6.48 16.20 -21.65
C ASP A 100 6.46 14.85 -20.88
N LEU A 101 6.81 13.77 -21.58
CA LEU A 101 6.79 12.40 -21.05
C LEU A 101 8.20 11.86 -20.86
N ASP A 102 8.39 11.09 -19.79
CA ASP A 102 9.65 10.37 -19.51
C ASP A 102 9.54 8.85 -19.65
N PHE A 103 8.32 8.35 -19.90
CA PHE A 103 7.97 6.93 -19.92
C PHE A 103 6.90 6.66 -20.99
N LEU A 104 7.13 5.67 -21.84
CA LEU A 104 6.18 5.20 -22.85
C LEU A 104 5.99 3.69 -22.75
N GLY A 105 4.73 3.24 -22.82
CA GLY A 105 4.41 1.85 -23.08
C GLY A 105 4.59 1.55 -24.57
N VAL A 106 5.31 0.48 -24.91
CA VAL A 106 5.46 0.04 -26.29
C VAL A 106 4.47 -1.08 -26.56
N ILE A 107 3.64 -0.93 -27.60
CA ILE A 107 2.58 -1.86 -27.94
C ILE A 107 2.77 -2.50 -29.31
N ASN A 108 2.26 -3.72 -29.48
CA ASN A 108 2.14 -4.35 -30.78
C ASN A 108 0.85 -3.92 -31.51
N ARG A 109 0.63 -4.47 -32.71
CA ARG A 109 -0.55 -4.20 -33.54
C ARG A 109 -1.88 -4.61 -32.89
N ASP A 110 -1.87 -5.56 -31.96
CA ASP A 110 -3.05 -6.00 -31.21
C ASP A 110 -3.38 -5.09 -30.02
N GLY A 111 -2.54 -4.07 -29.77
CA GLY A 111 -2.64 -3.18 -28.62
C GLY A 111 -2.13 -3.80 -27.31
N TYR A 112 -1.34 -4.88 -27.39
CA TYR A 112 -0.75 -5.50 -26.22
C TYR A 112 0.58 -4.85 -25.87
N LEU A 113 0.82 -4.66 -24.57
CA LEU A 113 2.09 -4.14 -24.06
C LEU A 113 3.20 -5.16 -24.32
N THR A 114 4.18 -4.80 -25.17
CA THR A 114 5.33 -5.65 -25.55
C THR A 114 6.68 -5.13 -25.06
N GLY A 115 6.73 -3.88 -24.62
CA GLY A 115 7.91 -3.31 -23.99
C GLY A 115 7.64 -1.98 -23.31
N VAL A 116 8.68 -1.41 -22.73
CA VAL A 116 8.68 -0.03 -22.21
C VAL A 116 9.86 0.72 -22.80
N PHE A 117 9.70 2.04 -22.93
CA PHE A 117 10.74 2.93 -23.43
C PHE A 117 10.77 4.21 -22.59
N THR A 118 11.91 4.49 -21.98
CA THR A 118 12.10 5.61 -21.05
C THR A 118 13.07 6.65 -21.60
N GLN A 119 13.14 7.81 -20.96
CA GLN A 119 14.14 8.83 -21.29
C GLN A 119 15.59 8.29 -21.24
N MET A 120 15.87 7.35 -20.32
CA MET A 120 17.19 6.70 -20.25
C MET A 120 17.47 5.82 -21.47
N ASP A 121 16.46 5.13 -21.99
CA ASP A 121 16.57 4.33 -23.21
C ASP A 121 16.80 5.22 -24.44
N ALA A 122 16.13 6.38 -24.51
CA ALA A 122 16.37 7.39 -25.53
C ALA A 122 17.81 7.89 -25.52
N LEU A 123 18.33 8.27 -24.35
CA LEU A 123 19.73 8.67 -24.17
C LEU A 123 20.70 7.56 -24.61
N GLN A 124 20.44 6.31 -24.23
CA GLN A 124 21.26 5.18 -24.66
C GLN A 124 21.21 4.95 -26.17
N ALA A 125 20.02 5.02 -26.78
CA ALA A 125 19.83 4.86 -28.21
C ALA A 125 20.55 5.96 -29.00
N ARG A 126 20.51 7.22 -28.53
CA ARG A 126 21.25 8.34 -29.11
C ARG A 126 22.76 8.12 -29.05
N ARG A 127 23.31 7.74 -27.89
CA ARG A 127 24.73 7.42 -27.72
C ARG A 127 25.19 6.32 -28.68
N LYS A 128 24.35 5.30 -28.89
CA LYS A 128 24.61 4.18 -29.80
C LYS A 128 24.26 4.47 -31.27
N ARG A 129 23.89 5.72 -31.62
CA ARG A 129 23.45 6.14 -32.98
C ARG A 129 22.28 5.30 -33.53
N LYS A 130 21.38 4.83 -32.66
CA LYS A 130 20.22 3.99 -32.99
C LYS A 130 18.93 4.78 -33.19
N ILE A 131 19.00 6.08 -33.45
CA ILE A 131 17.82 6.97 -33.51
C ILE A 131 16.79 6.58 -34.59
N ASN A 132 17.25 5.99 -35.69
CA ASN A 132 16.38 5.49 -36.77
C ASN A 132 15.99 4.00 -36.60
N THR A 133 16.38 3.38 -35.49
CA THR A 133 16.07 1.97 -35.22
C THR A 133 14.63 1.86 -34.69
N LYS A 134 13.93 0.78 -35.07
CA LYS A 134 12.61 0.46 -34.54
C LYS A 134 12.63 0.20 -33.03
N LEU A 135 11.60 0.63 -32.32
CA LEU A 135 11.45 0.49 -30.87
C LEU A 135 11.57 -0.96 -30.41
N LYS A 136 10.96 -1.92 -31.12
CA LYS A 136 11.06 -3.35 -30.79
C LYS A 136 12.48 -3.92 -30.66
N LYS A 137 13.49 -3.23 -31.20
CA LYS A 137 14.91 -3.61 -31.12
C LYS A 137 15.68 -2.95 -29.98
N VAL A 138 15.11 -1.93 -29.34
CA VAL A 138 15.78 -1.12 -28.31
C VAL A 138 14.99 -0.95 -27.01
N MET A 139 13.68 -1.22 -27.04
CA MET A 139 12.83 -1.21 -25.85
C MET A 139 13.28 -2.24 -24.82
N SER A 140 12.99 -1.99 -23.55
CA SER A 140 13.11 -3.04 -22.53
C SER A 140 11.99 -4.05 -22.71
N LYS A 141 12.38 -5.33 -22.82
CA LYS A 141 11.46 -6.47 -22.97
C LYS A 141 11.19 -7.20 -21.66
N ASP A 142 11.99 -6.94 -20.63
CA ASP A 142 11.74 -7.47 -19.29
C ASP A 142 10.62 -6.66 -18.65
N LEU A 143 9.40 -7.04 -19.00
CA LEU A 143 8.19 -6.30 -18.67
C LEU A 143 7.77 -6.60 -17.24
N ILE A 144 7.96 -5.62 -16.37
CA ILE A 144 7.45 -5.63 -15.02
C ILE A 144 6.23 -4.71 -14.99
N PHE A 145 5.05 -5.31 -14.84
CA PHE A 145 3.75 -4.62 -14.83
C PHE A 145 2.87 -5.14 -13.70
N VAL A 146 1.77 -4.45 -13.42
CA VAL A 146 0.73 -4.86 -12.47
C VAL A 146 -0.64 -4.87 -13.14
N ASN A 147 -1.56 -5.69 -12.66
CA ASN A 147 -2.95 -5.67 -13.12
C ASN A 147 -3.73 -4.58 -12.38
N LYS A 148 -4.81 -4.09 -13.01
CA LYS A 148 -5.70 -3.07 -12.43
C LYS A 148 -6.22 -3.38 -11.02
N GLY A 149 -6.49 -4.66 -10.76
CA GLY A 149 -7.03 -5.15 -9.49
C GLY A 149 -5.96 -5.55 -8.47
N ASP A 150 -4.68 -5.46 -8.81
CA ASP A 150 -3.60 -5.72 -7.85
C ASP A 150 -3.63 -4.66 -6.75
N ASN A 151 -3.16 -5.03 -5.56
CA ASN A 151 -3.07 -4.13 -4.43
C ASN A 151 -1.91 -3.14 -4.61
N VAL A 152 -2.14 -1.87 -4.29
CA VAL A 152 -1.13 -0.80 -4.25
C VAL A 152 0.13 -1.17 -3.44
N ILE A 153 -0.01 -1.87 -2.32
CA ILE A 153 1.12 -2.36 -1.50
C ILE A 153 1.94 -3.41 -2.24
N ASP A 154 1.29 -4.33 -2.95
CA ASP A 154 2.00 -5.34 -3.74
C ASP A 154 2.68 -4.72 -4.96
N ALA A 155 2.04 -3.71 -5.58
CA ALA A 155 2.68 -2.90 -6.62
C ALA A 155 3.93 -2.19 -6.09
N LEU A 156 3.86 -1.60 -4.89
CA LEU A 156 5.01 -0.95 -4.24
C LEU A 156 6.12 -1.95 -3.89
N ARG A 157 5.78 -3.14 -3.39
CA ARG A 157 6.76 -4.22 -3.16
C ARG A 157 7.45 -4.62 -4.46
N LYS A 158 6.68 -4.85 -5.52
CA LYS A 158 7.19 -5.18 -6.85
C LYS A 158 8.12 -4.09 -7.40
N MET A 159 7.80 -2.82 -7.18
CA MET A 159 8.69 -1.69 -7.50
C MET A 159 10.02 -1.77 -6.76
N ILE A 160 10.00 -2.04 -5.46
CA ILE A 160 11.22 -2.14 -4.63
C ILE A 160 12.07 -3.34 -5.05
N GLU A 161 11.46 -4.52 -5.17
CA GLU A 161 12.15 -5.76 -5.52
C GLU A 161 12.78 -5.70 -6.91
N SER A 162 12.08 -5.08 -7.86
CA SER A 162 12.57 -4.92 -9.22
C SER A 162 13.48 -3.70 -9.43
N GLY A 163 13.56 -2.79 -8.46
CA GLY A 163 14.29 -1.52 -8.59
C GLY A 163 13.63 -0.50 -9.53
N HIS A 164 12.36 -0.67 -9.89
CA HIS A 164 11.63 0.24 -10.77
C HIS A 164 10.77 1.22 -9.97
N SER A 165 10.79 2.50 -10.32
CA SER A 165 9.97 3.53 -9.66
C SER A 165 8.56 3.69 -10.26
N ARG A 166 8.31 3.06 -11.42
CA ARG A 166 7.05 3.14 -12.16
C ARG A 166 6.75 1.78 -12.76
N LEU A 167 5.50 1.36 -12.76
CA LEU A 167 5.05 0.12 -13.38
C LEU A 167 3.84 0.38 -14.29
N PRO A 168 3.83 -0.14 -15.52
CA PRO A 168 2.62 -0.17 -16.34
C PRO A 168 1.51 -0.93 -15.62
N VAL A 169 0.29 -0.41 -15.73
CA VAL A 169 -0.93 -1.05 -15.28
C VAL A 169 -1.64 -1.62 -16.50
N VAL A 170 -1.99 -2.91 -16.44
CA VAL A 170 -2.65 -3.62 -17.54
C VAL A 170 -4.01 -4.17 -17.13
N ASP A 171 -4.89 -4.33 -18.12
CA ASP A 171 -6.08 -5.18 -18.05
C ASP A 171 -5.87 -6.36 -18.99
N GLY A 172 -5.50 -7.51 -18.42
CA GLY A 172 -5.00 -8.66 -19.18
C GLY A 172 -3.66 -8.34 -19.85
N LYS A 173 -3.69 -8.00 -21.13
CA LYS A 173 -2.48 -7.61 -21.91
C LYS A 173 -2.49 -6.16 -22.38
N LYS A 174 -3.61 -5.46 -22.21
CA LYS A 174 -3.77 -4.10 -22.70
C LYS A 174 -3.27 -3.12 -21.64
N PRO A 175 -2.37 -2.20 -21.98
CA PRO A 175 -2.00 -1.12 -21.07
C PRO A 175 -3.17 -0.18 -20.84
N ILE A 176 -3.47 0.13 -19.58
CA ILE A 176 -4.55 1.06 -19.20
C ILE A 176 -4.06 2.24 -18.36
N GLY A 177 -2.84 2.18 -17.82
CA GLY A 177 -2.31 3.24 -16.99
C GLY A 177 -0.87 3.02 -16.56
N LEU A 178 -0.38 3.95 -15.75
CA LEU A 178 0.96 3.93 -15.17
C LEU A 178 0.84 4.27 -13.68
N VAL A 179 1.40 3.43 -12.81
CA VAL A 179 1.49 3.71 -11.39
C VAL A 179 2.92 4.06 -11.02
N ARG A 180 3.12 5.15 -10.26
CA ARG A 180 4.43 5.62 -9.82
C ARG A 180 4.54 5.50 -8.31
N SER A 181 5.72 5.17 -7.80
CA SER A 181 5.99 5.08 -6.36
C SER A 181 5.69 6.39 -5.63
N ILE A 182 5.86 7.53 -6.31
CA ILE A 182 5.52 8.86 -5.76
C ILE A 182 4.02 9.07 -5.58
N ASP A 183 3.18 8.53 -6.47
CA ASP A 183 1.72 8.64 -6.36
C ASP A 183 1.23 7.83 -5.14
N ILE A 184 1.78 6.62 -4.99
CA ILE A 184 1.55 5.77 -3.82
C ILE A 184 2.03 6.47 -2.54
N GLY A 185 3.24 7.03 -2.54
CA GLY A 185 3.79 7.76 -1.40
C GLY A 185 2.94 8.97 -1.00
N ASN A 186 2.44 9.73 -1.98
CA ASN A 186 1.54 10.87 -1.75
C ASN A 186 0.21 10.44 -1.14
N LEU A 187 -0.35 9.34 -1.63
CA LEU A 187 -1.56 8.74 -1.06
C LEU A 187 -1.33 8.31 0.39
N LEU A 188 -0.25 7.59 0.69
CA LEU A 188 0.11 7.16 2.04
C LEU A 188 0.22 8.37 3.00
N LYS A 189 0.86 9.44 2.53
CA LYS A 189 1.00 10.69 3.30
C LYS A 189 -0.34 11.37 3.57
N LYS A 190 -1.29 11.28 2.63
CA LYS A 190 -2.66 11.81 2.80
C LYS A 190 -3.44 11.01 3.83
N ILE A 191 -3.32 9.69 3.80
CA ILE A 191 -3.99 8.79 4.75
C ILE A 191 -3.43 8.94 6.16
N GLY A 192 -2.10 9.02 6.32
CA GLY A 192 -1.46 9.15 7.63
C GLY A 192 -1.70 10.48 8.35
N LYS A 193 -2.25 11.49 7.67
CA LYS A 193 -2.63 12.79 8.25
C LYS A 193 -4.11 12.89 8.64
N SER A 194 -4.92 11.87 8.33
CA SER A 194 -6.39 11.83 8.51
C SER A 194 -6.77 10.97 9.72
#